data_AF-A0A7W4IQH1-F1
#
_entry.id   AF-A0A7W4IQH1-F1
#
_cell.length_a   1.000
_cell.length_b   1.000
_cell.length_c   1.000
_cell.angle_alpha   90.00
_cell.angle_beta   90.00
_cell.angle_gamma   90.00
#
_symmetry.space_group_name_H-M   'P 1'
#
loop_
_entity.id
_entity.type
_entity.pdbx_description
1 polymer ?
#
loop_
_entity_poly.entity_id
_entity_poly.type
_entity_poly.pdbx_seq_one_letter_code
_entity_poly.pdbx_strand_id
1 'polypeptide(L)'
;MALSNAFVAAHIGCWQAKLDRPWYNHRRYWPAYLFHHAPLENAAAILASGMLRSRNDPENLQPRDVAAREVNAARDHAHDRVRLYFRPKTPTQFHIEGVRKPGECRFGDETHAPVLVMLILDAQRILTMPGTRFCDRNMQRGEAVAGDDEAYFGQIPFDKVYHEGPTGGDETIPSHRCAEVLPTSPLDLGQCLRAVFLRSEPERDTLLHLLGPHRARWAEACHVSEALKVFEKRYSFVQDIGLTHEGVVFALNRRHDGRGVAITIQLWTEFGNHVARFDHADLAATPAQGRWIYKHPLADGIYRVRVDIEGHLAYDALIPLKPVLF
;
A
#
# COMPACT_ATOMS: atom_id res chain seq x y z
N MET A 1 8.50 1.60 -28.68
CA MET A 1 8.64 0.16 -29.06
C MET A 1 8.40 -0.70 -27.82
N ALA A 2 8.61 -2.02 -27.85
CA ALA A 2 8.64 -2.83 -26.62
C ALA A 2 10.09 -3.19 -26.30
N LEU A 3 10.46 -3.24 -25.02
CA LEU A 3 11.79 -3.75 -24.65
C LEU A 3 11.87 -5.25 -24.93
N SER A 4 13.03 -5.75 -25.34
CA SER A 4 13.20 -7.18 -25.56
C SER A 4 13.28 -7.94 -24.23
N ASN A 5 12.80 -9.19 -24.23
CA ASN A 5 12.90 -10.07 -23.05
C ASN A 5 14.34 -10.25 -22.58
N ALA A 6 15.29 -10.40 -23.52
CA ALA A 6 16.71 -10.57 -23.20
C ALA A 6 17.28 -9.32 -22.52
N PHE A 7 16.95 -8.13 -23.02
CA PHE A 7 17.39 -6.87 -22.42
C PHE A 7 16.85 -6.70 -21.00
N VAL A 8 15.55 -6.93 -20.80
CA VAL A 8 14.93 -6.79 -19.48
C VAL A 8 15.47 -7.82 -18.49
N ALA A 9 15.63 -9.08 -18.88
CA ALA A 9 16.21 -10.12 -18.03
C ALA A 9 17.66 -9.78 -17.63
N ALA A 10 18.47 -9.29 -18.57
CA ALA A 10 19.84 -8.86 -18.30
C ALA A 10 19.88 -7.64 -17.35
N HIS A 11 18.99 -6.66 -17.55
CA HIS A 11 18.85 -5.51 -16.67
C HIS A 11 18.50 -5.94 -15.24
N ILE A 12 17.48 -6.80 -15.08
CA ILE A 12 17.05 -7.32 -13.78
C ILE A 12 18.24 -8.01 -13.11
N GLY A 13 18.86 -9.00 -13.76
CA GLY A 13 19.98 -9.76 -13.18
C GLY A 13 21.14 -8.86 -12.76
N CYS A 14 21.50 -7.86 -13.58
CA CYS A 14 22.55 -6.88 -13.28
C CYS A 14 22.24 -6.09 -11.99
N TRP A 15 21.02 -5.54 -11.88
CA TRP A 15 20.64 -4.75 -10.71
C TRP A 15 20.41 -5.58 -9.46
N GLN A 16 19.88 -6.80 -9.59
CA GLN A 16 19.78 -7.72 -8.45
C GLN A 16 21.17 -8.01 -7.86
N ALA A 17 22.16 -8.33 -8.72
CA ALA A 17 23.53 -8.54 -8.28
C ALA A 17 24.16 -7.28 -7.67
N LYS A 18 23.94 -6.10 -8.26
CA LYS A 18 24.48 -4.83 -7.75
C LYS A 18 23.90 -4.42 -6.39
N LEU A 19 22.61 -4.71 -6.18
CA LEU A 19 21.86 -4.38 -4.96
C LEU A 19 21.96 -5.44 -3.86
N ASP A 20 22.54 -6.61 -4.15
CA ASP A 20 22.83 -7.64 -3.14
C ASP A 20 23.99 -7.20 -2.24
N ARG A 21 23.65 -6.33 -1.29
CA ARG A 21 24.57 -5.73 -0.31
C ARG A 21 24.11 -6.08 1.11
N PRO A 22 25.02 -6.14 2.10
CA PRO A 22 24.66 -6.40 3.49
C PRO A 22 23.68 -5.37 4.06
N TRP A 23 23.77 -4.12 3.61
CA TRP A 23 22.84 -3.05 3.95
C TRP A 23 21.73 -2.94 2.90
N TYR A 24 20.49 -2.71 3.37
CA TYR A 24 19.30 -2.62 2.51
C TYR A 24 19.18 -3.82 1.55
N ASN A 25 19.48 -5.03 2.04
CA ASN A 25 19.55 -6.25 1.23
C ASN A 25 18.24 -6.57 0.49
N HIS A 26 17.10 -6.19 1.04
CA HIS A 26 15.77 -6.36 0.44
C HIS A 26 15.65 -5.70 -0.94
N ARG A 27 16.46 -4.67 -1.24
CA ARG A 27 16.49 -4.01 -2.54
C ARG A 27 16.91 -4.92 -3.69
N ARG A 28 17.67 -5.99 -3.40
CA ARG A 28 18.06 -6.98 -4.41
C ARG A 28 16.87 -7.64 -5.10
N TYR A 29 15.69 -7.57 -4.51
CA TYR A 29 14.47 -8.10 -5.11
C TYR A 29 13.70 -7.07 -5.93
N TRP A 30 13.91 -5.77 -5.71
CA TRP A 30 13.14 -4.71 -6.38
C TRP A 30 13.20 -4.74 -7.90
N PRO A 31 14.34 -5.01 -8.57
CA PRO A 31 14.39 -4.99 -10.04
C PRO A 31 13.43 -5.98 -10.71
N ALA A 32 13.07 -7.07 -10.03
CA ALA A 32 12.14 -8.07 -10.57
C ALA A 32 10.66 -7.62 -10.51
N TYR A 33 10.37 -6.52 -9.82
CA TYR A 33 9.01 -6.07 -9.55
C TYR A 33 8.78 -4.61 -9.90
N LEU A 34 7.52 -4.30 -10.20
CA LEU A 34 6.99 -2.94 -10.22
C LEU A 34 5.98 -2.79 -9.10
N PHE A 35 5.83 -1.56 -8.62
CA PHE A 35 5.08 -1.26 -7.41
C PHE A 35 3.96 -0.28 -7.74
N HIS A 36 2.76 -0.58 -7.25
CA HIS A 36 1.65 0.36 -7.24
C HIS A 36 1.07 0.43 -5.83
N HIS A 37 0.96 1.63 -5.28
CA HIS A 37 0.34 1.84 -3.97
C HIS A 37 -1.01 2.51 -4.14
N ALA A 38 -2.00 2.04 -3.39
CA ALA A 38 -3.34 2.59 -3.39
C ALA A 38 -3.92 2.60 -1.96
N PRO A 39 -4.80 3.57 -1.63
CA PRO A 39 -5.65 3.45 -0.44
C PRO A 39 -6.49 2.18 -0.50
N LEU A 40 -6.85 1.65 0.68
CA LEU A 40 -7.60 0.40 0.83
C LEU A 40 -8.85 0.29 -0.06
N GLU A 41 -9.65 1.35 -0.12
CA GLU A 41 -10.91 1.37 -0.87
C GLU A 41 -10.65 1.29 -2.38
N ASN A 42 -9.65 2.02 -2.87
CA ASN A 42 -9.23 1.96 -4.26
C ASN A 42 -8.62 0.60 -4.60
N ALA A 43 -7.81 0.03 -3.71
CA ALA A 43 -7.21 -1.29 -3.90
C ALA A 43 -8.30 -2.38 -3.98
N ALA A 44 -9.34 -2.30 -3.15
CA ALA A 44 -10.50 -3.18 -3.23
C ALA A 44 -11.21 -3.07 -4.58
N ALA A 45 -11.42 -1.85 -5.11
CA ALA A 45 -12.04 -1.63 -6.42
C ALA A 45 -11.17 -2.16 -7.59
N ILE A 46 -9.86 -1.92 -7.53
CA ILE A 46 -8.88 -2.43 -8.51
C ILE A 46 -8.91 -3.96 -8.54
N LEU A 47 -8.86 -4.62 -7.39
CA LEU A 47 -8.89 -6.08 -7.30
C LEU A 47 -10.26 -6.64 -7.71
N ALA A 48 -11.37 -6.03 -7.28
CA ALA A 48 -12.71 -6.48 -7.66
C ALA A 48 -12.91 -6.48 -9.19
N SER A 49 -12.46 -5.42 -9.88
CA SER A 49 -12.48 -5.37 -11.35
C SER A 49 -11.42 -6.25 -12.03
N GLY A 50 -10.31 -6.52 -11.33
CA GLY A 50 -9.13 -7.19 -11.87
C GLY A 50 -8.33 -6.33 -12.85
N MET A 51 -8.60 -5.03 -12.91
CA MET A 51 -7.99 -4.08 -13.83
C MET A 51 -7.38 -2.92 -13.04
N LEU A 52 -6.13 -2.59 -13.32
CA LEU A 52 -5.53 -1.33 -12.89
C LEU A 52 -5.68 -0.31 -14.02
N ARG A 53 -6.30 0.83 -13.71
CA ARG A 53 -6.69 1.84 -14.70
C ARG A 53 -5.98 3.16 -14.48
N SER A 54 -5.77 3.89 -15.57
CA SER A 54 -5.27 5.25 -15.54
C SER A 54 -6.30 6.20 -14.95
N ARG A 55 -5.87 7.40 -14.56
CA ARG A 55 -6.74 8.37 -13.88
C ARG A 55 -7.88 8.86 -14.77
N ASN A 56 -7.62 9.05 -16.06
CA ASN A 56 -8.60 9.53 -17.03
C ASN A 56 -9.48 8.41 -17.62
N ASP A 57 -9.23 7.15 -17.25
CA ASP A 57 -10.08 6.05 -17.67
C ASP A 57 -11.48 6.22 -17.02
N PRO A 58 -12.56 6.31 -17.82
CA PRO A 58 -13.90 6.57 -17.30
C PRO A 58 -14.44 5.45 -16.42
N GLU A 59 -13.88 4.24 -16.52
CA GLU A 59 -14.24 3.10 -15.69
C GLU A 59 -13.36 3.01 -14.42
N ASN A 60 -12.49 3.99 -14.16
CA ASN A 60 -11.66 4.02 -12.97
C ASN A 60 -12.48 4.44 -11.74
N LEU A 61 -12.92 3.44 -10.98
CA LEU A 61 -13.50 3.65 -9.67
C LEU A 61 -12.38 4.04 -8.69
N GLN A 62 -12.22 5.34 -8.43
CA GLN A 62 -11.39 5.86 -7.34
C GLN A 62 -12.27 6.39 -6.21
N PRO A 63 -12.76 5.52 -5.29
CA PRO A 63 -13.52 5.97 -4.13
C PRO A 63 -12.80 7.03 -3.29
N ARG A 64 -11.46 7.07 -3.31
CA ARG A 64 -10.65 8.02 -2.56
C ARG A 64 -9.52 8.63 -3.40
N ASP A 65 -9.53 9.95 -3.57
CA ASP A 65 -8.40 10.68 -4.16
C ASP A 65 -7.45 11.17 -3.07
N VAL A 66 -6.25 10.60 -3.02
CA VAL A 66 -5.19 10.97 -2.05
C VAL A 66 -4.12 11.88 -2.65
N ALA A 67 -4.29 12.32 -3.91
CA ALA A 67 -3.38 13.27 -4.53
C ALA A 67 -3.64 14.69 -4.01
N ALA A 68 -2.57 15.46 -3.84
CA ALA A 68 -2.67 16.89 -3.55
C ALA A 68 -3.43 17.60 -4.69
N ARG A 69 -4.38 18.49 -4.38
CA ARG A 69 -5.17 19.24 -5.37
C ARG A 69 -4.31 19.97 -6.41
N GLU A 70 -3.13 20.46 -6.02
CA GLU A 70 -2.19 21.16 -6.91
C GLU A 70 -1.44 20.23 -7.88
N VAL A 71 -1.31 18.94 -7.54
CA VAL A 71 -0.68 17.91 -8.38
C VAL A 71 -1.63 17.43 -9.50
N ASN A 72 -2.93 17.74 -9.39
CA ASN A 72 -3.95 17.36 -10.37
C ASN A 72 -4.03 18.29 -11.58
N ALA A 73 -3.36 19.45 -11.56
CA ALA A 73 -3.44 20.47 -12.60
C ALA A 73 -2.39 20.32 -13.72
N ALA A 74 -1.61 19.23 -13.75
CA ALA A 74 -0.47 19.09 -14.67
C ALA A 74 -0.62 17.90 -15.65
N ARG A 75 -0.98 18.25 -16.89
CA ARG A 75 -0.78 17.52 -18.16
C ARG A 75 -1.58 16.21 -18.36
N ASP A 76 -2.56 16.27 -19.26
CA ASP A 76 -3.51 15.20 -19.61
C ASP A 76 -2.85 13.87 -20.01
N HIS A 77 -1.75 13.89 -20.76
CA HIS A 77 -1.16 12.68 -21.33
C HIS A 77 -0.58 11.69 -20.31
N ALA A 78 -0.19 12.16 -19.10
CA ALA A 78 0.29 11.29 -18.03
C ALA A 78 -0.87 10.63 -17.28
N HIS A 79 -2.06 11.26 -17.31
CA HIS A 79 -3.27 10.76 -16.67
C HIS A 79 -3.99 9.68 -17.49
N ASP A 80 -3.62 9.50 -18.76
CA ASP A 80 -4.17 8.47 -19.65
C ASP A 80 -3.49 7.09 -19.48
N ARG A 81 -2.40 7.00 -18.71
CA ARG A 81 -1.64 5.76 -18.50
C ARG A 81 -1.68 5.30 -17.04
N VAL A 82 -1.52 3.98 -16.87
CA VAL A 82 -1.33 3.39 -15.55
C VAL A 82 0.03 3.84 -15.00
N ARG A 83 0.11 4.12 -13.69
CA ARG A 83 1.34 4.54 -13.03
C ARG A 83 1.86 3.45 -12.11
N LEU A 84 3.04 2.94 -12.45
CA LEU A 84 3.80 2.00 -11.64
C LEU A 84 5.17 2.61 -11.32
N TYR A 85 5.79 2.15 -10.24
CA TYR A 85 7.10 2.61 -9.79
C TYR A 85 8.12 1.49 -9.86
N PHE A 86 9.37 1.81 -10.18
CA PHE A 86 10.48 0.86 -10.10
C PHE A 86 10.83 0.45 -8.67
N ARG A 87 10.44 1.26 -7.67
CA ARG A 87 10.66 0.95 -6.25
C ARG A 87 9.48 1.34 -5.37
N PRO A 88 9.31 0.71 -4.20
CA PRO A 88 8.36 1.17 -3.20
C PRO A 88 8.91 2.41 -2.46
N LYS A 89 8.16 2.94 -1.49
CA LYS A 89 8.58 4.05 -0.61
C LYS A 89 9.01 5.29 -1.38
N THR A 90 8.21 5.66 -2.37
CA THR A 90 8.42 6.93 -3.10
C THR A 90 8.24 8.11 -2.13
N PRO A 91 8.84 9.28 -2.40
CA PRO A 91 8.56 10.50 -1.66
C PRO A 91 7.06 10.78 -1.46
N THR A 92 6.21 10.49 -2.46
CA THR A 92 4.75 10.59 -2.33
C THR A 92 4.22 9.63 -1.27
N GLN A 93 4.60 8.35 -1.32
CA GLN A 93 4.20 7.35 -0.32
C GLN A 93 4.53 7.81 1.11
N PHE A 94 5.73 8.36 1.34
CA PHE A 94 6.14 8.87 2.65
C PHE A 94 5.20 9.95 3.20
N HIS A 95 4.63 10.79 2.33
CA HIS A 95 3.72 11.86 2.71
C HIS A 95 2.29 11.38 2.94
N ILE A 96 1.86 10.28 2.30
CA ILE A 96 0.47 9.81 2.37
C ILE A 96 0.28 8.60 3.28
N GLU A 97 1.29 7.76 3.52
CA GLU A 97 1.09 6.49 4.25
C GLU A 97 0.76 6.70 5.74
N GLY A 98 -0.32 6.06 6.19
CA GLY A 98 -0.66 5.90 7.61
C GLY A 98 -1.79 6.80 8.12
N VAL A 99 -2.34 6.42 9.28
CA VAL A 99 -3.35 7.21 9.99
C VAL A 99 -2.69 8.45 10.59
N ARG A 100 -3.06 9.63 10.08
CA ARG A 100 -2.53 10.91 10.54
C ARG A 100 -3.56 11.64 11.40
N LYS A 101 -3.08 12.39 12.40
CA LYS A 101 -3.92 13.30 13.17
C LYS A 101 -4.26 14.54 12.31
N PRO A 102 -5.34 15.26 12.63
CA PRO A 102 -5.67 16.53 11.97
C PRO A 102 -4.47 17.48 11.95
N GLY A 103 -4.21 18.10 10.79
CA GLY A 103 -3.10 19.02 10.57
C GLY A 103 -1.74 18.38 10.28
N GLU A 104 -1.61 17.04 10.31
CA GLU A 104 -0.34 16.35 9.99
C GLU A 104 -0.15 16.05 8.49
N CYS A 105 -1.21 16.19 7.68
CA CYS A 105 -1.15 15.94 6.26
C CYS A 105 -0.65 17.18 5.51
N ARG A 106 0.50 17.07 4.85
CA ARG A 106 1.14 18.20 4.14
C ARG A 106 0.24 18.87 3.10
N PHE A 107 -0.67 18.12 2.48
CA PHE A 107 -1.50 18.59 1.38
C PHE A 107 -2.99 18.65 1.73
N GLY A 108 -3.32 18.65 3.03
CA GLY A 108 -4.68 18.65 3.57
C GLY A 108 -5.08 17.29 4.17
N ASP A 109 -5.94 17.29 5.18
CA ASP A 109 -6.20 16.11 6.02
C ASP A 109 -6.72 14.88 5.24
N GLU A 110 -7.40 15.10 4.11
CA GLU A 110 -7.87 14.03 3.22
C GLU A 110 -6.77 13.37 2.37
N THR A 111 -5.58 13.98 2.28
CA THR A 111 -4.49 13.56 1.38
C THR A 111 -3.57 12.49 1.97
N HIS A 112 -4.15 11.54 2.70
CA HIS A 112 -3.43 10.39 3.24
C HIS A 112 -4.15 9.08 2.92
N ALA A 113 -3.42 7.99 3.03
CA ALA A 113 -3.91 6.62 2.93
C ALA A 113 -3.75 5.97 4.32
N PRO A 114 -4.79 6.04 5.17
CA PRO A 114 -4.82 5.41 6.50
C PRO A 114 -4.33 3.97 6.44
N VAL A 115 -4.92 3.18 5.53
CA VAL A 115 -4.47 1.86 5.11
C VAL A 115 -3.98 1.94 3.67
N LEU A 116 -2.69 1.66 3.48
CA LEU A 116 -2.04 1.64 2.17
C LEU A 116 -1.83 0.18 1.76
N VAL A 117 -2.32 -0.16 0.56
CA VAL A 117 -2.13 -1.48 -0.05
C VAL A 117 -1.08 -1.36 -1.15
N MET A 118 -0.16 -2.32 -1.20
CA MET A 118 0.90 -2.36 -2.21
C MET A 118 0.67 -3.53 -3.17
N LEU A 119 0.38 -3.24 -4.44
CA LEU A 119 0.39 -4.25 -5.50
C LEU A 119 1.82 -4.44 -6.01
N ILE A 120 2.24 -5.70 -6.08
CA ILE A 120 3.55 -6.14 -6.58
C ILE A 120 3.32 -6.79 -7.93
N LEU A 121 3.86 -6.19 -8.99
CA LEU A 121 3.65 -6.63 -10.37
C LEU A 121 4.95 -7.14 -10.99
N ASP A 122 4.84 -8.08 -11.93
CA ASP A 122 5.98 -8.66 -12.65
C ASP A 122 6.62 -7.63 -13.59
N ALA A 123 7.85 -7.22 -13.29
CA ALA A 123 8.54 -6.19 -14.08
C ALA A 123 8.84 -6.67 -15.50
N GLN A 124 9.31 -7.90 -15.67
CA GLN A 124 9.67 -8.42 -16.98
C GLN A 124 8.45 -8.47 -17.90
N ARG A 125 7.32 -8.95 -17.37
CA ARG A 125 6.09 -9.05 -18.15
C ARG A 125 5.57 -7.69 -18.59
N ILE A 126 5.63 -6.66 -17.73
CA ILE A 126 5.09 -5.33 -18.06
C ILE A 126 6.04 -4.53 -18.95
N LEU A 127 7.34 -4.57 -18.69
CA LEU A 127 8.35 -3.82 -19.45
C LEU A 127 8.49 -4.31 -20.90
N THR A 128 8.12 -5.57 -21.16
CA THR A 128 8.11 -6.17 -22.50
C THR A 128 6.76 -6.03 -23.22
N MET A 129 5.74 -5.43 -22.58
CA MET A 129 4.46 -5.17 -23.25
C MET A 129 4.60 -4.08 -24.32
N PRO A 130 4.00 -4.27 -25.51
CA PRO A 130 3.91 -3.23 -26.52
C PRO A 130 3.24 -1.97 -25.99
N GLY A 131 3.87 -0.82 -26.24
CA GLY A 131 3.33 0.49 -25.86
C GLY A 131 3.60 0.89 -24.42
N THR A 132 4.29 0.06 -23.62
CA THR A 132 4.80 0.46 -22.30
C THR A 132 5.84 1.57 -22.48
N ARG A 133 5.67 2.65 -21.72
CA ARG A 133 6.64 3.75 -21.63
C ARG A 133 7.25 3.80 -20.24
N PHE A 134 8.32 4.57 -20.07
CA PHE A 134 8.97 4.78 -18.78
C PHE A 134 9.58 6.18 -18.71
N CYS A 135 9.70 6.68 -17.49
CA CYS A 135 10.33 7.96 -17.20
C CYS A 135 11.29 7.81 -16.02
N ASP A 136 12.41 8.51 -16.08
CA ASP A 136 13.44 8.53 -15.04
C ASP A 136 13.03 9.31 -13.78
N ARG A 137 11.87 9.95 -13.78
CA ARG A 137 11.31 10.80 -12.72
C ARG A 137 9.78 10.78 -12.76
N ASN A 138 9.15 11.50 -11.83
CA ASN A 138 7.71 11.68 -11.80
C ASN A 138 7.22 12.43 -13.05
N MET A 139 6.28 11.85 -13.81
CA MET A 139 5.73 12.43 -15.05
C MET A 139 4.97 13.75 -14.86
N GLN A 140 4.58 14.09 -13.64
CA GLN A 140 3.88 15.34 -13.32
C GLN A 140 4.84 16.54 -13.25
N ARG A 141 6.17 16.33 -13.35
CA ARG A 141 7.14 17.41 -13.47
C ARG A 141 7.15 17.97 -14.89
N GLY A 142 7.25 19.29 -15.02
CA GLY A 142 7.21 19.99 -16.32
C GLY A 142 8.28 19.57 -17.33
N GLU A 143 9.38 18.97 -16.89
CA GLU A 143 10.49 18.54 -17.74
C GLU A 143 10.51 17.02 -17.99
N ALA A 144 9.55 16.27 -17.43
CA ALA A 144 9.51 14.82 -17.59
C ALA A 144 9.13 14.45 -19.04
N VAL A 145 9.98 13.64 -19.67
CA VAL A 145 9.75 13.07 -21.01
C VAL A 145 9.82 11.56 -20.86
N ALA A 146 8.79 10.84 -21.31
CA ALA A 146 8.78 9.39 -21.29
C ALA A 146 9.45 8.82 -22.56
N GLY A 147 10.26 7.78 -22.40
CA GLY A 147 10.82 6.96 -23.48
C GLY A 147 10.12 5.61 -23.58
N ASP A 148 10.38 4.88 -24.67
CA ASP A 148 9.77 3.56 -24.94
C ASP A 148 10.69 2.59 -25.69
N ASP A 149 12.00 2.84 -25.64
CA ASP A 149 13.04 2.02 -26.26
C ASP A 149 14.21 1.70 -25.31
N GLU A 150 15.02 0.71 -25.68
CA GLU A 150 16.15 0.24 -24.88
C GLU A 150 17.22 1.33 -24.70
N ALA A 151 17.38 2.23 -25.68
CA ALA A 151 18.36 3.30 -25.64
C ALA A 151 18.03 4.32 -24.54
N TYR A 152 16.79 4.79 -24.46
CA TYR A 152 16.32 5.63 -23.36
C TYR A 152 16.38 4.86 -22.04
N PHE A 153 15.90 3.61 -22.01
CA PHE A 153 15.86 2.82 -20.76
C PHE A 153 17.26 2.68 -20.14
N GLY A 154 18.29 2.45 -20.97
CA GLY A 154 19.68 2.38 -20.54
C GLY A 154 20.26 3.69 -19.97
N GLN A 155 19.63 4.83 -20.24
CA GLN A 155 20.06 6.14 -19.73
C GLN A 155 19.44 6.50 -18.37
N ILE A 156 18.42 5.75 -17.91
CA ILE A 156 17.80 5.98 -16.59
C ILE A 156 18.87 5.74 -15.50
N PRO A 157 19.10 6.69 -14.57
CA PRO A 157 20.10 6.56 -13.51
C PRO A 157 19.60 5.64 -12.40
N PHE A 158 19.57 4.33 -12.68
CA PHE A 158 18.95 3.34 -11.80
C PHE A 158 19.62 3.20 -10.42
N ASP A 159 20.87 3.65 -10.26
CA ASP A 159 21.53 3.76 -8.96
C ASP A 159 20.82 4.76 -8.05
N LYS A 160 20.32 5.85 -8.65
CA LYS A 160 19.48 6.85 -7.98
C LYS A 160 18.05 6.38 -7.83
N VAL A 161 17.51 5.69 -8.85
CA VAL A 161 16.15 5.11 -8.78
C VAL A 161 16.06 4.14 -7.61
N TYR A 162 16.95 3.17 -7.50
CA TYR A 162 16.96 2.17 -6.41
C TYR A 162 17.65 2.65 -5.13
N HIS A 163 17.96 3.94 -5.01
CA HIS A 163 18.62 4.48 -3.84
C HIS A 163 17.72 4.42 -2.60
N GLU A 164 18.28 3.99 -1.47
CA GLU A 164 17.66 4.05 -0.14
C GLU A 164 18.64 4.64 0.88
N GLY A 165 18.11 5.36 1.87
CA GLY A 165 18.90 6.07 2.89
C GLY A 165 19.12 7.56 2.60
N PRO A 166 20.04 8.22 3.34
CA PRO A 166 20.38 9.63 3.16
C PRO A 166 20.92 9.92 1.76
N THR A 167 20.62 11.09 1.19
CA THR A 167 21.03 11.45 -0.19
C THR A 167 22.47 11.95 -0.29
N GLY A 168 23.15 12.19 0.83
CA GLY A 168 24.50 12.76 0.85
C GLY A 168 24.60 14.15 0.20
N GLY A 169 23.48 14.89 0.11
CA GLY A 169 23.41 16.19 -0.56
C GLY A 169 23.05 16.14 -2.05
N ASP A 170 22.90 14.97 -2.67
CA ASP A 170 22.41 14.88 -4.05
C ASP A 170 20.89 15.11 -4.11
N GLU A 171 20.50 16.32 -4.53
CA GLU A 171 19.11 16.77 -4.66
C GLU A 171 18.34 16.10 -5.81
N THR A 172 19.02 15.39 -6.70
CA THR A 172 18.38 14.68 -7.82
C THR A 172 17.80 13.33 -7.41
N ILE A 173 18.34 12.70 -6.35
CA ILE A 173 17.93 11.37 -5.88
C ILE A 173 16.42 11.32 -5.56
N PRO A 174 15.83 12.26 -4.80
CA PRO A 174 14.38 12.25 -4.54
C PRO A 174 13.53 12.26 -5.81
N SER A 175 13.98 12.94 -6.88
CA SER A 175 13.28 12.96 -8.16
C SER A 175 13.33 11.59 -8.85
N HIS A 176 14.52 10.97 -8.89
CA HIS A 176 14.69 9.66 -9.52
C HIS A 176 14.08 8.50 -8.73
N ARG A 177 13.93 8.63 -7.41
CA ARG A 177 13.15 7.68 -6.59
C ARG A 177 11.66 7.61 -6.98
N CYS A 178 11.18 8.56 -7.79
CA CYS A 178 9.85 8.59 -8.36
C CYS A 178 9.83 8.15 -9.84
N ALA A 179 10.87 7.50 -10.36
CA ALA A 179 10.86 6.97 -11.73
C ALA A 179 9.67 6.01 -11.94
N GLU A 180 9.05 6.11 -13.11
CA GLU A 180 7.75 5.49 -13.40
C GLU A 180 7.80 4.57 -14.62
N VAL A 181 6.95 3.55 -14.58
CA VAL A 181 6.60 2.71 -15.73
C VAL A 181 5.12 2.95 -16.05
N LEU A 182 4.84 3.16 -17.33
CA LEU A 182 3.59 3.72 -17.86
C LEU A 182 2.98 2.79 -18.92
N PRO A 183 2.49 1.59 -18.53
CA PRO A 183 1.78 0.72 -19.46
C PRO A 183 0.46 1.37 -19.91
N THR A 184 -0.07 0.89 -21.03
CA THR A 184 -1.37 1.31 -21.54
C THR A 184 -2.48 0.96 -20.53
N SER A 185 -3.47 1.84 -20.39
CA SER A 185 -4.68 1.55 -19.60
C SER A 185 -5.75 0.87 -20.46
N PRO A 186 -6.49 -0.11 -19.94
CA PRO A 186 -6.33 -0.77 -18.63
C PRO A 186 -5.20 -1.81 -18.62
N LEU A 187 -4.64 -2.07 -17.43
CA LEU A 187 -3.68 -3.15 -17.17
C LEU A 187 -4.37 -4.32 -16.46
N ASP A 188 -4.40 -5.49 -17.10
CA ASP A 188 -4.99 -6.73 -16.55
C ASP A 188 -4.10 -7.35 -15.47
N LEU A 189 -4.62 -7.37 -14.23
CA LEU A 189 -3.90 -7.91 -13.08
C LEU A 189 -3.76 -9.44 -13.11
N GLY A 190 -4.66 -10.16 -13.77
CA GLY A 190 -4.57 -11.62 -13.90
C GLY A 190 -3.32 -12.08 -14.64
N GLN A 191 -2.71 -11.18 -15.41
CA GLN A 191 -1.51 -11.46 -16.18
C GLN A 191 -0.22 -11.11 -15.43
N CYS A 192 -0.23 -10.05 -14.62
CA CYS A 192 1.00 -9.45 -14.11
C CYS A 192 1.09 -9.32 -12.59
N LEU A 193 -0.01 -9.47 -11.85
CA LEU A 193 0.03 -9.38 -10.39
C LEU A 193 0.75 -10.59 -9.81
N ARG A 194 1.73 -10.33 -8.93
CA ARG A 194 2.48 -11.35 -8.20
C ARG A 194 2.01 -11.47 -6.76
N ALA A 195 1.73 -10.35 -6.12
CA ALA A 195 1.29 -10.29 -4.75
C ALA A 195 0.61 -8.95 -4.43
N VAL A 196 -0.17 -8.95 -3.35
CA VAL A 196 -0.73 -7.77 -2.70
C VAL A 196 -0.19 -7.77 -1.27
N PHE A 197 0.59 -6.76 -0.93
CA PHE A 197 1.17 -6.63 0.40
C PHE A 197 0.38 -5.66 1.26
N LEU A 198 0.30 -5.99 2.55
CA LEU A 198 -0.36 -5.20 3.60
C LEU A 198 0.54 -5.11 4.84
N ARG A 199 0.30 -4.16 5.74
CA ARG A 199 1.22 -3.90 6.88
C ARG A 199 1.04 -4.89 8.02
N SER A 200 -0.16 -5.44 8.18
CA SER A 200 -0.57 -6.36 9.26
C SER A 200 -1.70 -7.31 8.81
N GLU A 201 -1.89 -8.41 9.54
CA GLU A 201 -3.00 -9.35 9.28
C GLU A 201 -4.37 -8.68 9.41
N PRO A 202 -4.63 -7.78 10.39
CA PRO A 202 -5.86 -7.00 10.44
C PRO A 202 -6.19 -6.23 9.15
N GLU A 203 -5.19 -5.58 8.54
CA GLU A 203 -5.40 -4.90 7.25
C GLU A 203 -5.73 -5.90 6.14
N ARG A 204 -5.08 -7.07 6.14
CA ARG A 204 -5.33 -8.14 5.17
C ARG A 204 -6.76 -8.64 5.29
N ASP A 205 -7.21 -8.94 6.49
CA ASP A 205 -8.57 -9.37 6.76
C ASP A 205 -9.59 -8.31 6.34
N THR A 206 -9.30 -7.03 6.59
CA THR A 206 -10.15 -5.91 6.17
C THR A 206 -10.26 -5.84 4.64
N LEU A 207 -9.13 -5.92 3.91
CA LEU A 207 -9.17 -5.96 2.44
C LEU A 207 -9.98 -7.16 1.94
N LEU A 208 -9.76 -8.35 2.50
CA LEU A 208 -10.49 -9.56 2.10
C LEU A 208 -11.98 -9.48 2.43
N HIS A 209 -12.35 -8.82 3.51
CA HIS A 209 -13.74 -8.54 3.87
C HIS A 209 -14.38 -7.60 2.83
N LEU A 210 -13.71 -6.50 2.48
CA LEU A 210 -14.18 -5.54 1.47
C LEU A 210 -14.29 -6.14 0.07
N LEU A 211 -13.46 -7.12 -0.28
CA LEU A 211 -13.56 -7.82 -1.57
C LEU A 211 -14.84 -8.66 -1.70
N GLY A 212 -15.48 -9.03 -0.59
CA GLY A 212 -16.72 -9.80 -0.58
C GLY A 212 -16.69 -11.03 -1.51
N PRO A 213 -17.54 -11.10 -2.55
CA PRO A 213 -17.59 -12.24 -3.48
C PRO A 213 -16.29 -12.43 -4.27
N HIS A 214 -15.47 -11.38 -4.44
CA HIS A 214 -14.20 -11.44 -5.16
C HIS A 214 -13.03 -11.97 -4.30
N ARG A 215 -13.25 -12.19 -2.99
CA ARG A 215 -12.23 -12.65 -2.05
C ARG A 215 -11.49 -13.90 -2.53
N ALA A 216 -12.24 -14.90 -3.02
CA ALA A 216 -11.67 -16.19 -3.42
C ALA A 216 -10.63 -16.06 -4.55
N ARG A 217 -10.77 -15.06 -5.42
CA ARG A 217 -9.83 -14.82 -6.53
C ARG A 217 -8.47 -14.29 -6.06
N TRP A 218 -8.43 -13.55 -4.95
CA TRP A 218 -7.25 -12.76 -4.56
C TRP A 218 -6.65 -13.14 -3.21
N ALA A 219 -7.36 -13.91 -2.39
CA ALA A 219 -6.95 -14.21 -1.02
C ALA A 219 -5.55 -14.83 -0.92
N GLU A 220 -5.18 -15.68 -1.88
CA GLU A 220 -3.87 -16.34 -1.93
C GLU A 220 -2.74 -15.39 -2.33
N ALA A 221 -3.04 -14.29 -3.03
CA ALA A 221 -2.06 -13.27 -3.39
C ALA A 221 -1.88 -12.20 -2.30
N CYS A 222 -2.78 -12.13 -1.32
CA CYS A 222 -2.72 -11.15 -0.23
C CYS A 222 -1.84 -11.63 0.92
N HIS A 223 -0.75 -10.92 1.20
CA HIS A 223 0.25 -11.30 2.20
C HIS A 223 0.64 -10.14 3.13
N VAL A 224 1.05 -10.48 4.34
CA VAL A 224 1.81 -9.59 5.22
C VAL A 224 3.28 -10.00 5.12
N SER A 225 4.11 -9.13 4.55
CA SER A 225 5.52 -9.47 4.28
C SER A 225 6.45 -8.27 4.41
N GLU A 226 7.59 -8.52 5.06
CA GLU A 226 8.70 -7.58 5.20
C GLU A 226 9.80 -7.80 4.14
N ALA A 227 9.66 -8.81 3.27
CA ALA A 227 10.72 -9.25 2.35
C ALA A 227 11.17 -8.15 1.38
N LEU A 228 10.24 -7.26 0.99
CA LEU A 228 10.49 -6.15 0.07
C LEU A 228 10.57 -4.78 0.77
N LYS A 229 10.31 -4.72 2.09
CA LYS A 229 10.23 -3.49 2.90
C LYS A 229 9.43 -2.36 2.25
N VAL A 230 8.22 -2.67 1.79
CA VAL A 230 7.42 -1.76 0.95
C VAL A 230 6.70 -0.65 1.73
N PHE A 231 6.66 -0.69 3.07
CA PHE A 231 5.94 0.25 3.93
C PHE A 231 6.84 1.03 4.87
N GLU A 232 6.48 2.28 5.16
CA GLU A 232 7.16 3.17 6.12
C GLU A 232 6.81 2.84 7.58
N LYS A 233 5.57 2.42 7.86
CA LYS A 233 5.08 2.03 9.20
C LYS A 233 5.30 3.09 10.30
N ARG A 234 5.27 4.38 9.93
CA ARG A 234 5.55 5.51 10.85
C ARG A 234 4.39 5.94 11.75
N TYR A 235 3.19 5.45 11.47
CA TYR A 235 1.95 5.85 12.12
C TYR A 235 1.21 4.64 12.69
N SER A 236 0.22 4.88 13.55
CA SER A 236 -0.58 3.81 14.16
C SER A 236 -1.40 3.07 13.11
N PHE A 237 -1.44 1.75 13.26
CA PHE A 237 -2.37 0.84 12.60
C PHE A 237 -2.62 -0.33 13.55
N VAL A 238 -3.69 -1.10 13.31
CA VAL A 238 -3.99 -2.30 14.11
C VAL A 238 -2.96 -3.37 13.74
N GLN A 239 -2.05 -3.65 14.65
CA GLN A 239 -0.99 -4.64 14.44
C GLN A 239 -1.52 -6.05 14.65
N ASP A 240 -2.40 -6.23 15.63
CA ASP A 240 -3.06 -7.49 15.95
C ASP A 240 -4.41 -7.22 16.61
N ILE A 241 -5.39 -8.09 16.37
CA ILE A 241 -6.73 -8.02 16.99
C ILE A 241 -7.34 -9.42 17.07
N GLY A 242 -8.02 -9.70 18.18
CA GLY A 242 -8.74 -10.93 18.40
C GLY A 242 -9.81 -10.79 19.47
N LEU A 243 -10.59 -11.84 19.65
CA LEU A 243 -11.63 -11.93 20.68
C LEU A 243 -11.27 -12.97 21.73
N THR A 244 -11.69 -12.70 22.95
CA THR A 244 -11.69 -13.62 24.09
C THR A 244 -13.04 -13.48 24.80
N HIS A 245 -13.36 -14.40 25.72
CA HIS A 245 -14.53 -14.26 26.58
C HIS A 245 -14.49 -13.01 27.47
N GLU A 246 -13.32 -12.41 27.68
CA GLU A 246 -13.17 -11.15 28.42
C GLU A 246 -13.42 -9.90 27.55
N GLY A 247 -13.37 -10.03 26.22
CA GLY A 247 -13.58 -8.95 25.27
C GLY A 247 -12.56 -8.91 24.13
N VAL A 248 -12.30 -7.72 23.60
CA VAL A 248 -11.43 -7.50 22.43
C VAL A 248 -9.99 -7.31 22.89
N VAL A 249 -9.09 -8.14 22.39
CA VAL A 249 -7.65 -8.05 22.66
C VAL A 249 -6.95 -7.52 21.42
N PHE A 250 -6.13 -6.47 21.55
CA PHE A 250 -5.50 -5.85 20.39
C PHE A 250 -4.13 -5.21 20.71
N ALA A 251 -3.38 -4.95 19.65
CA ALA A 251 -2.11 -4.22 19.69
C ALA A 251 -2.07 -3.19 18.56
N LEU A 252 -1.50 -2.02 18.82
CA LEU A 252 -1.29 -0.96 17.83
C LEU A 252 0.18 -0.82 17.51
N ASN A 253 0.49 -0.57 16.24
CA ASN A 253 1.83 -0.10 15.87
C ASN A 253 2.09 1.27 16.51
N ARG A 254 3.29 1.46 17.05
CA ARG A 254 3.67 2.72 17.69
C ARG A 254 3.93 3.80 16.63
N ARG A 255 3.38 5.00 16.85
CA ARG A 255 3.76 6.18 16.08
C ARG A 255 5.23 6.52 16.31
N HIS A 256 5.90 6.98 15.26
CA HIS A 256 7.31 7.39 15.36
C HIS A 256 7.54 8.56 16.33
N ASP A 257 6.52 9.42 16.55
CA ASP A 257 6.54 10.54 17.49
C ASP A 257 6.11 10.15 18.91
N GLY A 258 5.71 8.89 19.12
CA GLY A 258 5.29 8.36 20.41
C GLY A 258 3.96 8.89 20.95
N ARG A 259 3.23 9.73 20.21
CA ARG A 259 1.93 10.26 20.66
C ARG A 259 0.86 9.17 20.69
N GLY A 260 -0.12 9.31 21.59
CA GLY A 260 -1.31 8.46 21.61
C GLY A 260 -2.24 8.77 20.44
N VAL A 261 -3.28 7.95 20.28
CA VAL A 261 -4.28 8.09 19.21
C VAL A 261 -5.70 7.99 19.72
N ALA A 262 -6.61 8.73 19.10
CA ALA A 262 -8.04 8.47 19.25
C ALA A 262 -8.37 7.12 18.61
N ILE A 263 -9.12 6.29 19.31
CA ILE A 263 -9.56 4.98 18.81
C ILE A 263 -11.02 4.73 19.20
N THR A 264 -11.76 4.18 18.26
CA THR A 264 -13.11 3.67 18.47
C THR A 264 -13.14 2.21 18.03
N ILE A 265 -13.64 1.32 18.89
CA ILE A 265 -13.88 -0.09 18.58
C ILE A 265 -15.37 -0.37 18.72
N GLN A 266 -15.97 -0.93 17.68
CA GLN A 266 -17.39 -1.28 17.65
C GLN A 266 -17.57 -2.77 17.33
N LEU A 267 -18.52 -3.40 18.00
CA LEU A 267 -18.83 -4.82 17.88
C LEU A 267 -20.29 -5.01 17.51
N TRP A 268 -20.52 -5.90 16.55
CA TRP A 268 -21.83 -6.42 16.20
C TRP A 268 -21.80 -7.94 16.14
N THR A 269 -22.93 -8.58 16.38
CA THR A 269 -23.09 -10.01 16.05
C THR A 269 -23.07 -10.20 14.53
N GLU A 270 -22.92 -11.44 14.06
CA GLU A 270 -23.03 -11.77 12.63
C GLU A 270 -24.35 -11.33 11.98
N PHE A 271 -25.42 -11.20 12.78
CA PHE A 271 -26.73 -10.74 12.35
C PHE A 271 -26.89 -9.20 12.38
N GLY A 272 -25.82 -8.47 12.68
CA GLY A 272 -25.81 -7.00 12.69
C GLY A 272 -26.34 -6.35 13.97
N ASN A 273 -26.64 -7.12 15.01
CA ASN A 273 -27.05 -6.56 16.31
C ASN A 273 -25.83 -5.92 16.98
N HIS A 274 -25.92 -4.64 17.34
CA HIS A 274 -24.85 -3.95 18.06
C HIS A 274 -24.67 -4.55 19.46
N VAL A 275 -23.42 -4.87 19.80
CA VAL A 275 -23.03 -5.52 21.06
C VAL A 275 -22.40 -4.49 21.99
N ALA A 276 -21.35 -3.81 21.53
CA ALA A 276 -20.56 -2.94 22.37
C ALA A 276 -19.81 -1.87 21.56
N ARG A 277 -19.45 -0.79 22.24
CA ARG A 277 -18.64 0.31 21.72
C ARG A 277 -17.64 0.77 22.78
N PHE A 278 -16.40 0.96 22.35
CA PHE A 278 -15.30 1.52 23.13
C PHE A 278 -14.78 2.76 22.44
N ASP A 279 -14.57 3.83 23.18
CA ASP A 279 -13.96 5.07 22.70
C ASP A 279 -12.83 5.48 23.65
N HIS A 280 -11.69 5.87 23.10
CA HIS A 280 -10.58 6.42 23.86
C HIS A 280 -9.92 7.55 23.07
N ALA A 281 -9.83 8.75 23.64
CA ALA A 281 -9.39 9.94 22.91
C ALA A 281 -7.86 10.02 22.69
N ASP A 282 -7.06 9.42 23.57
CA ASP A 282 -5.59 9.47 23.48
C ASP A 282 -4.93 8.16 23.99
N LEU A 283 -5.19 7.06 23.28
CA LEU A 283 -4.68 5.74 23.68
C LEU A 283 -3.20 5.62 23.30
N ALA A 284 -2.34 5.32 24.27
CA ALA A 284 -0.95 4.98 23.99
C ALA A 284 -0.88 3.70 23.16
N ALA A 285 -0.01 3.67 22.14
CA ALA A 285 0.08 2.50 21.26
C ALA A 285 0.51 1.22 22.00
N THR A 286 1.35 1.36 23.03
CA THR A 286 1.82 0.24 23.87
C THR A 286 1.19 0.35 25.26
N PRO A 287 0.50 -0.70 25.76
CA PRO A 287 0.01 -0.73 27.13
C PRO A 287 1.17 -0.88 28.12
N ALA A 288 0.92 -0.60 29.40
CA ALA A 288 1.91 -0.79 30.46
C ALA A 288 2.39 -2.26 30.58
N GLN A 289 1.51 -3.23 30.29
CA GLN A 289 1.82 -4.66 30.27
C GLN A 289 1.00 -5.36 29.17
N GLY A 290 1.60 -6.31 28.47
CA GLY A 290 0.90 -7.20 27.53
C GLY A 290 0.26 -6.50 26.33
N ARG A 291 -1.04 -6.72 26.15
CA ARG A 291 -1.88 -6.18 25.06
C ARG A 291 -3.02 -5.35 25.64
N TRP A 292 -3.60 -4.46 24.83
CA TRP A 292 -4.82 -3.78 25.23
C TRP A 292 -5.97 -4.78 25.25
N ILE A 293 -6.83 -4.66 26.27
CA ILE A 293 -8.07 -5.41 26.37
C ILE A 293 -9.19 -4.42 26.60
N TYR A 294 -10.10 -4.31 25.62
CA TYR A 294 -11.39 -3.71 25.86
C TYR A 294 -12.30 -4.77 26.49
N LYS A 295 -12.57 -4.60 27.80
CA LYS A 295 -13.31 -5.58 28.59
C LYS A 295 -14.81 -5.49 28.32
N HIS A 296 -15.37 -6.55 27.77
CA HIS A 296 -16.79 -6.77 27.59
C HIS A 296 -17.02 -8.28 27.48
N PRO A 297 -17.79 -8.92 28.37
CA PRO A 297 -18.04 -10.36 28.27
C PRO A 297 -18.64 -10.74 26.91
N LEU A 298 -18.04 -11.71 26.23
CA LEU A 298 -18.49 -12.20 24.93
C LEU A 298 -18.86 -13.68 25.04
N ALA A 299 -19.98 -14.05 24.41
CA ALA A 299 -20.36 -15.44 24.23
C ALA A 299 -19.67 -16.02 22.98
N ASP A 300 -19.63 -17.34 22.86
CA ASP A 300 -19.17 -17.99 21.64
C ASP A 300 -20.01 -17.54 20.44
N GLY A 301 -19.36 -17.29 19.30
CA GLY A 301 -20.04 -16.81 18.11
C GLY A 301 -19.13 -16.09 17.14
N ILE A 302 -19.72 -15.49 16.11
CA ILE A 302 -19.02 -14.66 15.12
C ILE A 302 -19.43 -13.22 15.32
N TYR A 303 -18.44 -12.33 15.40
CA TYR A 303 -18.65 -10.91 15.60
C TYR A 303 -18.02 -10.12 14.48
N ARG A 304 -18.73 -9.12 13.96
CA ARG A 304 -18.09 -8.07 13.17
C ARG A 304 -17.44 -7.09 14.14
N VAL A 305 -16.14 -6.86 13.95
CA VAL A 305 -15.40 -5.87 14.73
C VAL A 305 -14.91 -4.80 13.77
N ARG A 306 -15.22 -3.54 14.08
CA ARG A 306 -14.71 -2.37 13.38
C ARG A 306 -13.84 -1.55 14.31
N VAL A 307 -12.69 -1.12 13.81
CA VAL A 307 -11.79 -0.20 14.49
C VAL A 307 -11.56 1.02 13.62
N ASP A 308 -11.83 2.18 14.18
CA ASP A 308 -11.44 3.47 13.61
C ASP A 308 -10.34 4.09 14.48
N ILE A 309 -9.27 4.57 13.86
CA ILE A 309 -8.19 5.32 14.52
C ILE A 309 -8.20 6.73 13.96
N GLU A 310 -8.25 7.75 14.82
CA GLU A 310 -8.39 9.17 14.45
C GLU A 310 -9.55 9.41 13.45
N GLY A 311 -10.65 8.66 13.59
CA GLY A 311 -11.80 8.75 12.70
C GLY A 311 -11.66 8.04 11.34
N HIS A 312 -10.57 7.30 11.12
CA HIS A 312 -10.34 6.56 9.88
C HIS A 312 -10.38 5.05 10.10
N LEU A 313 -10.97 4.34 9.14
CA LEU A 313 -11.01 2.88 9.12
C LEU A 313 -9.61 2.28 9.23
N ALA A 314 -9.40 1.47 10.26
CA ALA A 314 -8.16 0.75 10.52
C ALA A 314 -8.34 -0.78 10.56
N TYR A 315 -9.56 -1.25 10.85
CA TYR A 315 -9.95 -2.65 10.76
C TYR A 315 -11.46 -2.79 10.57
N ASP A 316 -11.91 -3.72 9.73
CA ASP A 316 -13.32 -4.14 9.65
C ASP A 316 -13.44 -5.54 9.05
N ALA A 317 -13.70 -6.52 9.90
CA ALA A 317 -13.96 -7.90 9.47
C ALA A 317 -14.71 -8.70 10.54
N LEU A 318 -15.06 -9.94 10.17
CA LEU A 318 -15.66 -10.92 11.07
C LEU A 318 -14.55 -11.69 11.82
N ILE A 319 -14.67 -11.79 13.15
CA ILE A 319 -13.80 -12.58 14.02
C ILE A 319 -14.63 -13.67 14.72
N PRO A 320 -14.29 -14.96 14.57
CA PRO A 320 -14.90 -16.01 15.35
C PRO A 320 -14.31 -16.05 16.76
N LEU A 321 -15.15 -16.09 17.79
CA LEU A 321 -14.81 -16.49 19.15
C LEU A 321 -15.24 -17.95 19.32
N LYS A 322 -14.25 -18.85 19.44
CA LYS A 322 -14.48 -20.29 19.60
C LYS A 322 -14.45 -20.68 21.08
N PRO A 323 -15.14 -21.77 21.46
CA PRO A 323 -14.97 -22.38 22.77
C PRO A 323 -13.50 -22.77 22.97
N VAL A 324 -13.01 -22.57 24.19
CA VAL A 324 -11.70 -23.08 24.60
C VAL A 324 -11.82 -24.61 24.58
N LEU A 325 -11.20 -25.26 23.59
CA LEU A 325 -11.01 -26.71 23.62
C LEU A 325 -9.99 -26.98 24.73
N PHE A 326 -10.48 -27.38 25.90
CA PHE A 326 -9.66 -27.88 27.00
C PHE A 326 -9.20 -29.31 26.75
#